data_AF-A0A1I0U786-F1
#
_entry.id   AF-A0A1I0U786-F1
#
_cell.length_a   1.000
_cell.length_b   1.000
_cell.length_c   1.000
_cell.angle_alpha   90.00
_cell.angle_beta   90.00
_cell.angle_gamma   90.00
#
_symmetry.space_group_name_H-M   'P 1'
#
loop_
_entity.id
_entity.type
_entity.pdbx_description
1 polymer ?
#
loop_
_entity_poly.entity_id
_entity_poly.type
_entity_poly.pdbx_seq_one_letter_code
_entity_poly.pdbx_strand_id
1 'polypeptide(L)' 'MIHLSWHERPTIKTVVCNHTNAEKYIVHNVLTPGKEYEVKNETDDFYFIVDNRGKVGGYYKHYFTEKAV' A
#
# COMPACT_ATOMS: atom_id res chain seq x y z
N MET A 1 -9.12 -20.88 3.44
CA MET A 1 -7.94 -20.58 2.61
C MET A 1 -8.18 -19.29 1.84
N ILE A 2 -7.92 -18.13 2.47
CA ILE A 2 -8.14 -16.80 1.84
C ILE A 2 -6.80 -16.05 1.72
N HIS A 3 -5.72 -16.58 2.31
CA HIS A 3 -4.36 -16.03 2.28
C HIS A 3 -3.57 -16.32 1.00
N LEU A 4 -4.01 -17.27 0.15
CA LEU A 4 -3.28 -17.64 -1.08
C LEU A 4 -3.67 -16.78 -2.30
N SER A 5 -4.87 -16.20 -2.31
CA SER A 5 -5.43 -15.54 -3.51
C SER A 5 -5.27 -14.01 -3.53
N TRP A 6 -4.52 -13.42 -2.61
CA TRP A 6 -4.25 -11.96 -2.64
C TRP A 6 -3.32 -11.56 -3.79
N HIS A 7 -2.47 -12.47 -4.25
CA HIS A 7 -1.52 -12.20 -5.31
C HIS A 7 -2.20 -12.08 -6.69
N GLU A 8 -3.17 -12.96 -6.95
CA GLU A 8 -3.92 -13.02 -8.22
C GLU A 8 -5.03 -11.97 -8.34
N ARG A 9 -5.30 -11.20 -7.28
CA ARG A 9 -6.31 -10.14 -7.35
C ARG A 9 -5.82 -9.01 -8.25
N PRO A 10 -6.71 -8.51 -9.16
CA PRO A 10 -6.39 -7.38 -9.99
C PRO A 10 -6.07 -6.18 -9.10
N THR A 11 -5.04 -5.45 -9.47
CA THR A 11 -4.68 -4.18 -8.84
C THR A 11 -5.82 -3.20 -9.10
N ILE A 12 -6.37 -2.67 -8.01
CA ILE A 12 -7.55 -1.79 -8.07
C ILE A 12 -7.10 -0.39 -8.49
N LYS A 13 -6.01 0.09 -7.89
CA LYS A 13 -5.50 1.43 -8.12
C LYS A 13 -3.99 1.50 -7.82
N THR A 14 -3.34 2.53 -8.33
CA THR A 14 -1.95 2.84 -8.03
C THR A 14 -1.92 4.10 -7.20
N VAL A 15 -1.20 4.07 -6.07
CA VAL A 15 -1.12 5.20 -5.14
C VAL A 15 0.34 5.60 -4.95
N VAL A 16 0.59 6.90 -4.80
CA VAL A 16 1.94 7.42 -4.59
C VAL A 16 2.14 7.61 -3.10
N CYS A 17 3.23 7.05 -2.55
CA CYS A 17 3.57 7.28 -1.16
C CYS A 17 4.03 8.73 -0.99
N ASN A 18 3.27 9.55 -0.28
CA ASN A 18 3.60 10.95 -0.06
C ASN A 18 4.58 11.09 1.11
N HIS A 19 4.30 10.42 2.23
CA HIS A 19 5.18 10.40 3.40
C HIS A 19 5.01 9.11 4.21
N THR A 20 6.11 8.57 4.70
CA THR A 20 6.13 7.38 5.57
C THR A 20 6.19 7.78 7.06
N ASN A 21 5.41 8.79 7.45
CA ASN A 21 5.46 9.34 8.82
C ASN A 21 4.66 8.43 9.77
N ALA A 22 5.21 7.24 10.04
CA ALA A 22 4.71 6.34 11.06
C ALA A 22 5.61 6.44 12.28
N GLU A 23 5.10 7.03 13.35
CA GLU A 23 5.85 7.27 14.60
C GLU A 23 6.18 5.97 15.36
N LYS A 24 5.56 4.83 14.99
CA LYS A 24 5.54 3.62 15.82
C LYS A 24 6.02 2.33 15.15
N TYR A 25 6.01 2.23 13.82
CA TYR A 25 6.38 1.00 13.10
C TYR A 25 7.31 1.32 11.93
N ILE A 26 8.24 0.41 11.65
CA ILE A 26 9.35 0.55 10.69
C ILE A 26 8.81 0.56 9.25
N VAL A 27 8.17 1.66 8.85
CA VAL A 27 7.66 1.85 7.48
C VAL A 27 8.81 2.20 6.51
N HIS A 28 9.93 2.70 7.04
CA HIS A 28 11.14 3.09 6.28
C HIS A 28 11.71 1.99 5.37
N ASN A 29 11.63 0.72 5.78
CA ASN A 29 12.25 -0.36 5.01
C ASN A 29 11.33 -0.95 3.92
N VAL A 30 10.04 -0.60 3.93
CA VAL A 30 9.00 -1.21 3.08
C VAL A 30 8.36 -0.20 2.15
N LEU A 31 8.18 1.04 2.58
CA LEU A 31 7.68 2.14 1.77
C LEU A 31 8.76 3.19 1.53
N THR A 32 8.80 3.69 0.31
CA THR A 32 9.70 4.72 -0.15
C THR A 32 8.84 5.91 -0.58
N PRO A 33 8.99 7.08 0.06
CA PRO A 33 8.25 8.27 -0.35
C PRO A 33 8.65 8.63 -1.79
N GLY A 34 7.65 9.00 -2.60
CA GLY A 34 7.80 9.27 -4.04
C GLY A 34 7.71 8.05 -4.94
N LYS A 35 7.61 6.83 -4.39
CA LYS A 35 7.39 5.61 -5.17
C LYS A 35 5.89 5.31 -5.31
N GLU A 36 5.54 4.75 -6.46
CA GLU A 36 4.19 4.27 -6.78
C GLU A 36 4.00 2.84 -6.25
N TYR A 37 2.84 2.58 -5.67
CA TYR A 37 2.48 1.31 -5.05
C TYR A 37 1.14 0.83 -5.58
N GLU A 38 1.07 -0.46 -5.87
CA GLU A 38 -0.14 -1.11 -6.37
C GLU A 38 -1.04 -1.53 -5.22
N VAL A 39 -2.26 -1.00 -5.18
CA VAL A 39 -3.29 -1.34 -4.20
C VAL A 39 -4.02 -2.60 -4.65
N LYS A 40 -3.95 -3.64 -3.82
CA LYS A 40 -4.62 -4.92 -4.03
C LYS A 40 -5.98 -4.98 -3.34
N ASN A 41 -6.16 -4.22 -2.28
CA ASN A 41 -7.44 -4.10 -1.57
C ASN A 41 -7.52 -2.75 -0.86
N GLU A 42 -8.73 -2.24 -0.67
CA GLU A 42 -8.98 -1.09 0.18
C GLU A 42 -10.11 -1.40 1.15
N THR A 43 -9.99 -0.89 2.38
CA THR A 43 -11.09 -0.80 3.34
C THR A 43 -11.43 0.67 3.54
N ASP A 44 -12.34 0.98 4.46
CA ASP A 44 -12.78 2.35 4.74
C ASP A 44 -11.58 3.29 5.01
N ASP A 45 -10.68 2.87 5.90
CA ASP A 45 -9.52 3.66 6.35
C ASP A 45 -8.14 3.19 5.86
N PHE A 46 -8.04 1.99 5.25
CA PHE A 46 -6.74 1.39 4.93
C PHE A 46 -6.61 0.96 3.47
N TYR A 47 -5.44 1.20 2.89
CA TYR A 47 -4.96 0.61 1.65
C TYR A 47 -4.05 -0.58 1.92
N PHE A 48 -4.39 -1.70 1.31
CA PHE A 48 -3.54 -2.88 1.24
C PHE A 48 -2.72 -2.81 -0.05
N ILE A 49 -1.44 -2.48 0.09
CA ILE A 49 -0.52 -2.33 -1.03
C ILE A 49 0.57 -3.40 -0.99
N VAL A 50 1.11 -3.69 -2.16
CA VAL A 50 2.29 -4.53 -2.29
C VAL A 50 3.53 -3.70 -2.00
N ASP A 51 4.20 -3.98 -0.88
CA ASP A 51 5.44 -3.29 -0.53
C ASP A 51 6.63 -3.77 -1.37
N ASN A 52 7.78 -3.10 -1.22
CA ASN A 52 9.00 -3.42 -1.96
C ASN A 52 9.48 -4.88 -1.80
N ARG A 53 9.03 -5.61 -0.78
CA ARG A 53 9.36 -7.03 -0.55
C ARG A 53 8.35 -7.98 -1.18
N GLY A 54 7.39 -7.48 -1.95
CA GLY A 54 6.33 -8.28 -2.57
C GLY A 54 5.29 -8.79 -1.57
N LYS A 55 5.26 -8.23 -0.36
CA LYS A 55 4.26 -8.58 0.66
C LYS A 55 3.13 -7.57 0.64
N VAL A 56 1.92 -8.02 1.00
CA VAL A 56 0.77 -7.14 1.13
C VAL A 56 0.73 -6.61 2.56
N GLY A 57 0.90 -5.30 2.71
CA GLY A 57 0.78 -4.59 3.99
C GLY A 57 -0.41 -3.66 3.98
N GLY A 58 -1.11 -3.56 5.12
CA GLY A 58 -2.19 -2.57 5.31
C GLY A 58 -1.62 -1.27 5.85
N TYR A 59 -1.90 -0.17 5.17
CA TYR A 59 -1.43 1.18 5.51
C TYR A 59 -2.59 2.17 5.41
N TYR A 60 -2.53 3.26 6.16
CA TYR A 60 -3.61 4.24 6.14
C TYR A 60 -3.64 5.05 4.84
N LYS A 61 -4.84 5.41 4.40
CA LYS A 61 -5.05 6.17 3.14
C LYS A 61 -4.34 7.52 3.14
N HIS A 62 -4.26 8.20 4.30
CA HIS A 62 -3.65 9.53 4.39
C HIS A 62 -2.15 9.57 4.08
N TYR A 63 -1.45 8.42 4.09
CA TYR A 63 -0.04 8.34 3.69
C TYR A 63 0.16 8.38 2.18
N PHE A 64 -0.91 8.15 1.42
CA PHE A 64 -0.85 8.05 -0.02
C PHE A 64 -1.69 9.12 -0.66
N THR A 65 -1.20 9.60 -1.78
CA THR A 65 -1.98 10.46 -2.66
C THR A 65 -2.47 9.59 -3.81
N GLU A 66 -3.80 9.52 -3.97
CA GLU A 66 -4.39 8.92 -5.16
C GLU A 66 -4.04 9.82 -6.35
N LYS A 67 -3.26 9.26 -7.28
CA LYS A 67 -2.99 9.93 -8.54
C LYS A 67 -4.17 9.60 -9.46
N ALA A 68 -5.18 10.47 -9.45
CA ALA A 68 -6.20 10.45 -10.49
C ALA A 68 -5.49 10.77 -11.82
N VAL A 69 -5.52 9.81 -12.75
CA VAL A 69 -5.17 10.04 -14.16
C VAL A 69 -6.41 10.55 -14.87
#